data_AF-A0A7W0NP48-F1
#
_entry.id   AF-A0A7W0NP48-F1
#
_cell.length_a   1.000
_cell.length_b   1.000
_cell.length_c   1.000
_cell.angle_alpha   90.00
_cell.angle_beta   90.00
_cell.angle_gamma   90.00
#
_symmetry.space_group_name_H-M   'P 1'
#
loop_
_entity.id
_entity.type
_entity.pdbx_description
1 polymer ?
#
loop_
_entity_poly.entity_id
_entity_poly.type
_entity_poly.pdbx_seq_one_letter_code
_entity_poly.pdbx_strand_id
1 'polypeptide(L)'
;MALAGPMMNLLLAVLAALALSVLSPSTASGPAFDFLSIFFEINVVLAVFNLIPLPPLDGSRLLTIFLPPNRQNIIFFLDRYGFVILLAILFFGGFTVLRPIIGTVEGWLLAITGY
;
A
#
# COMPACT_ATOMS: atom_id res chain seq x y z
N MET A 1 11.89 -9.52 7.23
CA MET A 1 12.06 -8.12 6.76
C MET A 1 11.05 -7.72 5.68
N ALA A 2 10.62 -8.62 4.78
CA ALA A 2 9.69 -8.31 3.68
C ALA A 2 8.33 -7.69 4.08
N LEU A 3 7.88 -7.89 5.32
CA LEU A 3 6.63 -7.28 5.80
C LEU A 3 6.84 -5.96 6.53
N ALA A 4 8.08 -5.57 6.85
CA ALA A 4 8.35 -4.39 7.66
C ALA A 4 7.89 -3.10 6.98
N GLY A 5 8.11 -2.96 5.66
CA GLY A 5 7.63 -1.82 4.87
C GLY A 5 6.09 -1.72 4.85
N PRO A 6 5.36 -2.73 4.36
CA PRO A 6 3.90 -2.74 4.39
C PRO A 6 3.30 -2.49 5.78
N MET A 7 3.86 -3.12 6.82
CA MET A 7 3.37 -2.97 8.18
C MET A 7 3.61 -1.56 8.74
N MET A 8 4.75 -0.94 8.42
CA MET A 8 5.02 0.45 8.85
C MET A 8 4.06 1.42 8.17
N ASN A 9 3.81 1.27 6.87
CA ASN A 9 2.84 2.10 6.15
C ASN A 9 1.42 1.91 6.70
N LEU A 10 1.00 0.68 7.01
CA LEU A 10 -0.29 0.44 7.67
C LEU A 10 -0.36 1.07 9.06
N LEU A 11 0.71 0.98 9.85
CA LEU A 11 0.78 1.62 11.16
C LEU A 11 0.62 3.15 11.04
N LEU A 12 1.33 3.77 10.11
CA LEU A 12 1.22 5.21 9.84
C LEU A 12 -0.18 5.60 9.37
N ALA A 13 -0.81 4.78 8.53
CA ALA A 13 -2.20 5.00 8.11
C ALA A 13 -3.16 4.90 9.31
N VAL A 14 -3.01 3.92 10.20
CA VAL A 14 -3.83 3.82 11.43
C VAL A 14 -3.67 5.05 12.31
N LEU A 15 -2.43 5.51 12.52
CA LEU A 15 -2.18 6.71 13.32
C LEU A 15 -2.79 7.96 12.69
N ALA A 16 -2.74 8.08 11.35
CA ALA A 16 -3.37 9.17 10.62
C ALA A 16 -4.90 9.13 10.75
N ALA A 17 -5.51 7.95 10.61
CA ALA A 17 -6.94 7.75 10.76
C ALA A 17 -7.43 8.08 12.18
N LEU A 18 -6.68 7.66 13.21
CA LEU A 18 -6.96 8.06 14.61
C LEU A 18 -6.86 9.57 14.81
N ALA A 19 -5.88 10.22 14.19
CA ALA A 19 -5.76 11.67 14.29
C ALA A 19 -6.92 12.38 13.56
N LEU A 20 -7.37 11.84 12.42
CA LEU A 20 -8.57 12.31 11.70
C LEU A 20 -9.85 12.13 12.51
N SER A 21 -10.02 11.05 13.28
CA SER A 21 -11.23 10.82 14.08
C SER A 21 -11.34 11.72 15.32
N VAL A 22 -10.21 12.24 15.82
CA VAL A 22 -10.18 13.19 16.95
C VAL A 22 -10.35 14.65 16.48
N LEU A 23 -10.05 14.95 15.22
CA LEU A 23 -10.29 16.27 14.64
C LEU A 23 -11.79 16.55 14.54
N SER A 24 -12.24 17.63 15.16
CA SER A 24 -13.67 18.00 15.20
C SER A 24 -14.22 18.35 13.81
N PRO A 25 -15.54 18.23 13.56
CA PRO A 25 -16.16 18.64 12.29
C PRO A 25 -15.90 20.11 11.91
N SER A 26 -15.67 20.99 12.89
CA SER A 26 -15.28 22.39 12.69
C SER A 26 -13.85 22.57 12.15
N THR A 27 -12.98 21.58 12.36
CA THR A 27 -11.62 21.48 11.80
C THR A 27 -11.54 20.53 10.62
N ALA A 28 -12.66 19.95 10.18
CA ALA A 28 -12.75 19.04 9.02
C ALA A 28 -12.55 19.76 7.67
N SER A 29 -12.09 21.01 7.70
CA SER A 29 -11.63 21.75 6.53
C SER A 29 -10.42 22.58 6.94
N GLY A 30 -9.34 22.49 6.17
CA GLY A 30 -8.13 23.26 6.39
C GLY A 30 -6.84 22.47 6.12
N PRO A 31 -5.69 23.18 6.04
CA PRO A 31 -4.44 22.59 5.56
C PRO A 31 -3.95 21.37 6.35
N ALA A 32 -4.20 21.35 7.67
CA ALA A 32 -3.83 20.22 8.52
C ALA A 32 -4.70 18.99 8.25
N PHE A 33 -6.00 19.17 8.05
CA PHE A 33 -6.92 18.09 7.73
C PHE A 33 -6.63 17.52 6.33
N ASP A 34 -6.40 18.39 5.35
CA ASP A 34 -6.05 18.00 3.99
C ASP A 34 -4.72 17.21 3.98
N PHE A 35 -3.73 17.69 4.73
CA PHE A 35 -2.46 17.01 4.88
C PHE A 35 -2.63 15.62 5.51
N LEU A 36 -3.39 15.50 6.62
CA LEU A 36 -3.64 14.20 7.25
C LEU A 36 -4.39 13.23 6.33
N SER A 37 -5.37 13.74 5.57
CA SER A 37 -6.16 12.93 4.63
C SER A 37 -5.28 12.39 3.51
N ILE A 38 -4.43 13.25 2.92
CA ILE A 38 -3.45 12.84 1.91
C ILE A 38 -2.41 11.88 2.50
N PHE A 39 -1.92 12.17 3.71
CA PHE A 39 -0.95 11.32 4.40
C PHE A 39 -1.53 9.93 4.68
N PHE A 40 -2.80 9.84 5.10
CA PHE A 40 -3.53 8.60 5.25
C PHE A 40 -3.61 7.83 3.93
N GLU A 41 -4.15 8.45 2.86
CA GLU A 41 -4.30 7.82 1.54
C GLU A 41 -2.94 7.32 1.02
N ILE A 42 -1.89 8.14 1.06
CA ILE A 42 -0.55 7.75 0.58
C ILE A 42 -0.01 6.55 1.36
N ASN A 43 -0.17 6.50 2.69
CA ASN A 43 0.32 5.37 3.47
C ASN A 43 -0.47 4.08 3.18
N VAL A 44 -1.79 4.15 2.98
CA VAL A 44 -2.56 2.97 2.55
C VAL A 44 -2.13 2.51 1.15
N VAL A 45 -2.01 3.45 0.20
CA VAL A 45 -1.52 3.17 -1.15
C VAL A 45 -0.15 2.49 -1.08
N LEU A 46 0.82 3.06 -0.36
CA LEU A 46 2.16 2.49 -0.22
C LEU A 46 2.15 1.12 0.46
N ALA A 47 1.27 0.88 1.44
CA ALA A 47 1.12 -0.44 2.05
C ALA A 47 0.65 -1.48 1.02
N VAL A 48 -0.42 -1.17 0.27
CA VAL A 48 -0.99 -2.08 -0.75
C VAL A 48 0.00 -2.29 -1.89
N PHE A 49 0.65 -1.24 -2.37
CA PHE A 49 1.69 -1.35 -3.41
C PHE A 49 2.85 -2.23 -2.97
N ASN A 50 3.36 -2.07 -1.74
CA ASN A 50 4.47 -2.89 -1.26
C ASN A 50 4.12 -4.36 -1.06
N LEU A 51 2.85 -4.75 -1.09
CA LEU A 51 2.44 -6.17 -1.07
C LEU A 51 2.43 -6.83 -2.45
N ILE A 52 2.56 -6.06 -3.53
CA ILE A 52 2.61 -6.61 -4.88
C ILE A 52 3.89 -7.45 -5.03
N PRO A 53 3.80 -8.72 -5.49
CA PRO A 53 4.92 -9.66 -5.51
C PRO A 53 5.86 -9.39 -6.71
N LEU A 54 6.45 -8.20 -6.77
CA LEU A 54 7.13 -7.72 -7.97
C LEU A 54 8.28 -6.74 -7.61
N PRO A 55 9.54 -7.02 -7.99
CA PRO A 55 10.68 -6.16 -7.66
C PRO A 55 10.54 -4.74 -8.23
N PRO A 56 10.98 -3.68 -7.53
CA PRO A 56 11.75 -3.67 -6.28
C PRO A 56 10.88 -3.70 -5.00
N LEU A 57 9.58 -3.93 -5.12
CA LEU A 57 8.64 -3.87 -3.99
C LEU A 57 8.90 -4.98 -2.98
N ASP A 58 8.59 -4.72 -1.71
CA ASP A 58 8.88 -5.64 -0.61
C ASP A 58 8.17 -7.00 -0.75
N GLY A 59 6.99 -7.04 -1.38
CA GLY A 59 6.22 -8.26 -1.65
C GLY A 59 6.94 -9.25 -2.55
N SER A 60 7.91 -8.82 -3.36
CA SER A 60 8.75 -9.73 -4.14
C SER A 60 9.51 -10.73 -3.25
N ARG A 61 9.94 -10.30 -2.06
CA ARG A 61 10.62 -11.16 -1.08
C ARG A 61 9.66 -12.11 -0.36
N LEU A 62 8.37 -11.80 -0.32
CA LEU A 62 7.36 -12.77 0.14
C LEU A 62 7.18 -13.87 -0.90
N LEU A 63 7.14 -13.51 -2.18
CA LEU A 63 7.02 -14.47 -3.27
C LEU A 63 8.13 -15.53 -3.21
N THR A 64 9.37 -15.14 -2.93
CA THR A 64 10.50 -16.09 -2.84
C THR A 64 10.39 -17.08 -1.67
N ILE A 65 9.65 -16.75 -0.61
CA ILE A 65 9.41 -17.65 0.52
C ILE A 65 8.34 -18.68 0.18
N PHE A 66 7.31 -18.28 -0.58
CA PHE A 66 6.19 -19.17 -0.94
C PHE A 66 6.45 -19.97 -2.22
N LEU A 67 7.41 -19.57 -3.06
CA LEU A 67 7.71 -20.28 -4.31
C LEU A 67 8.52 -21.56 -4.05
N PRO A 68 8.09 -22.73 -4.57
CA PRO A 68 8.89 -23.94 -4.48
C PRO A 68 10.20 -23.81 -5.28
N PRO A 69 11.29 -24.52 -4.88
CA PRO A 69 12.61 -24.41 -5.51
C PRO A 69 12.60 -24.67 -7.03
N ASN A 70 11.69 -25.51 -7.50
CA ASN A 70 11.57 -25.88 -8.91
C ASN A 70 11.04 -24.74 -9.81
N ARG A 71 10.68 -23.60 -9.23
CA ARG A 71 10.13 -22.42 -9.92
C ARG A 71 11.09 -21.21 -9.87
N GLN A 72 12.36 -21.39 -9.54
CA GLN A 72 13.37 -20.32 -9.48
C GLN A 72 13.45 -19.47 -10.75
N ASN A 73 13.17 -20.04 -11.92
CA ASN A 73 13.12 -19.28 -13.19
C ASN A 73 12.15 -18.09 -13.14
N ILE A 74 11.07 -18.17 -12.37
CA ILE A 74 10.12 -17.06 -12.19
C ILE A 74 10.77 -15.93 -11.39
N ILE A 75 11.55 -16.26 -10.36
CA ILE A 75 12.27 -15.27 -9.55
C ILE A 75 13.29 -14.55 -10.42
N PHE A 76 14.11 -15.28 -11.19
CA PHE A 76 15.08 -14.67 -12.11
C PHE A 76 14.42 -13.78 -13.17
N PHE A 77 13.27 -14.19 -13.70
CA PHE A 77 12.50 -13.38 -14.64
C PHE A 77 11.99 -12.08 -13.99
N LEU A 78 11.41 -12.18 -12.79
CA LEU A 78 10.91 -11.03 -12.04
C LEU A 78 12.03 -10.10 -11.55
N ASP A 79 13.20 -10.61 -11.20
CA ASP A 79 14.34 -9.77 -10.84
C ASP A 79 14.85 -8.98 -12.06
N ARG A 80 14.85 -9.61 -13.24
CA ARG A 80 15.32 -8.96 -14.48
C ARG A 80 14.32 -7.95 -15.05
N TYR A 81 13.03 -8.29 -15.06
CA TYR A 81 12.00 -7.51 -15.73
C TYR A 81 11.02 -6.82 -14.77
N GLY A 82 11.10 -7.08 -13.47
CA GLY A 82 10.16 -6.60 -12.46
C GLY A 82 9.94 -5.10 -12.54
N PHE A 83 11.00 -4.30 -12.52
CA PHE A 83 10.86 -2.84 -12.62
C PHE A 83 10.11 -2.40 -13.89
N VAL A 84 10.39 -3.03 -15.03
CA VAL A 84 9.71 -2.71 -16.31
C VAL A 84 8.25 -3.15 -16.28
N ILE A 85 7.94 -4.33 -15.73
CA ILE A 85 6.57 -4.83 -15.58
C ILE A 85 5.79 -3.90 -14.64
N LEU A 86 6.40 -3.44 -13.54
CA LEU A 86 5.79 -2.49 -12.62
C LEU A 86 5.38 -1.21 -13.32
N LEU A 87 6.30 -0.62 -14.10
CA LEU A 87 6.03 0.58 -14.88
C LEU A 87 4.90 0.32 -15.89
N ALA A 88 4.96 -0.79 -16.64
CA ALA A 88 3.90 -1.13 -17.58
C ALA A 88 2.54 -1.21 -16.87
N ILE A 89 2.44 -1.94 -15.75
CA ILE A 89 1.21 -2.02 -14.97
C ILE A 89 0.73 -0.61 -14.58
N LEU A 90 1.61 0.26 -14.07
CA LEU A 90 1.23 1.59 -13.63
C LEU A 90 0.72 2.48 -14.78
N PHE A 91 1.35 2.41 -15.95
CA PHE A 91 0.97 3.17 -17.14
C PHE A 91 -0.31 2.65 -17.83
N PHE A 92 -0.55 1.33 -17.81
CA PHE A 92 -1.72 0.72 -18.44
C PHE A 92 -2.95 0.64 -17.51
N GLY A 93 -3.00 1.44 -16.44
CA GLY A 93 -4.17 1.53 -15.56
C GLY A 93 -4.16 0.54 -14.39
N GLY A 94 -3.00 0.05 -13.99
CA GLY A 94 -2.84 -0.81 -12.81
C GLY A 94 -3.31 -0.14 -11.52
N PHE A 95 -3.22 1.18 -11.42
CA PHE A 95 -3.81 1.92 -10.31
C PHE A 95 -5.33 1.75 -10.23
N THR A 96 -6.01 1.65 -11.37
CA THR A 96 -7.45 1.40 -11.46
C THR A 96 -7.83 0.02 -10.92
N VAL A 97 -6.94 -0.97 -11.10
CA VAL A 97 -7.10 -2.32 -10.56
C VAL A 97 -6.89 -2.34 -9.04
N LEU A 98 -5.99 -1.51 -8.52
CA LEU A 98 -5.68 -1.43 -7.09
C LEU A 98 -6.68 -0.57 -6.30
N ARG A 99 -7.31 0.43 -6.93
CA ARG A 99 -8.32 1.32 -6.33
C ARG A 99 -9.37 0.60 -5.45
N PRO A 100 -10.04 -0.49 -5.87
CA PRO A 100 -11.01 -1.18 -5.02
C PRO A 100 -10.37 -1.82 -3.77
N ILE A 101 -9.15 -2.33 -3.89
CA ILE A 101 -8.40 -2.91 -2.76
C ILE A 101 -8.03 -1.79 -1.79
N ILE A 102 -7.48 -0.69 -2.30
CA ILE A 102 -7.11 0.50 -1.52
C ILE A 102 -8.34 1.03 -0.78
N GLY A 103 -9.45 1.29 -1.48
CA GLY A 103 -10.68 1.80 -0.87
C GLY A 103 -11.30 0.86 0.16
N THR A 104 -11.16 -0.46 -0.04
CA THR A 104 -11.56 -1.43 0.98
C THR A 104 -10.71 -1.24 2.24
N VAL A 105 -9.38 -1.24 2.11
CA VAL A 105 -8.47 -1.06 3.25
C VAL A 105 -8.71 0.28 3.94
N GLU A 106 -8.87 1.37 3.19
CA GLU A 106 -9.20 2.69 3.73
C GLU A 106 -10.48 2.66 4.56
N GLY A 107 -11.57 2.10 4.00
CA GLY A 107 -12.84 1.99 4.70
C GLY A 107 -12.76 1.15 5.97
N TRP A 108 -12.03 0.02 5.93
CA TRP A 108 -11.78 -0.78 7.13
C TRP A 108 -11.00 -0.02 8.20
N LEU A 109 -9.95 0.71 7.82
CA LEU A 109 -9.13 1.48 8.76
C LEU A 109 -9.90 2.64 9.39
N LEU A 110 -10.72 3.34 8.61
CA LEU A 110 -11.58 4.41 9.14
C LEU A 110 -12.64 3.85 10.10
N ALA A 111 -13.30 2.76 9.72
CA ALA A 111 -14.32 2.12 10.55
C ALA A 111 -13.79 1.66 11.93
N ILE A 112 -12.58 1.09 11.99
CA ILE A 112 -11.98 0.64 13.27
C ILE A 112 -11.47 1.81 14.13
N THR A 113 -11.19 2.97 13.52
CA THR A 113 -10.70 4.16 14.23
C THR A 113 -11.82 5.11 14.65
N GLY A 114 -13.07 4.77 14.34
CA GLY A 114 -14.25 5.52 14.73
C GLY A 114 -14.48 6.78 13.88
N TYR A 115 -13.89 6.85 12.69
CA TYR A 115 -14.18 7.85 11.66
C TYR A 115 -15.34 7.37 10.78
#